data_AF-A0A9N8D4I6-F1
#
_entry.id   AF-A0A9N8D4I6-F1
#
_cell.length_a   1.000
_cell.length_b   1.000
_cell.length_c   1.000
_cell.angle_alpha   90.00
_cell.angle_beta   90.00
_cell.angle_gamma   90.00
#
_symmetry.space_group_name_H-M   'P 1'
#
loop_
_entity.id
_entity.type
_entity.pdbx_description
1 polymer ?
#
loop_
_entity_poly.entity_id
_entity_poly.type
_entity_poly.pdbx_seq_one_letter_code
_entity_poly.pdbx_strand_id
1 'polypeptide(L)'
;MKPLSGHREFIFPSRIKPTQPMNSQTVNAALKRAGFGGVLVSHGLRSIASTALNEQGFPPDVIEAALAHVDKNEVRRAYNRSDYLEQRRPMMQWWADFIESADRGSIIEGGIRGISLVG
;
A
#
# COMPACT_ATOMS: atom_id res chain seq x y z
N MET A 1 10.95 15.46 9.63
CA MET A 1 9.58 14.89 9.70
C MET A 1 9.01 15.15 11.08
N LYS A 2 7.79 15.67 11.22
CA LYS A 2 7.08 15.67 12.52
C LYS A 2 6.92 14.21 12.97
N PRO A 3 6.97 13.89 14.28
CA PRO A 3 6.70 12.53 14.73
C PRO A 3 5.24 12.19 14.39
N LEU A 4 5.01 11.47 13.29
CA LEU A 4 3.68 11.07 12.82
C LEU A 4 2.90 10.31 13.91
N SER A 5 3.59 9.70 14.87
CA SER A 5 2.99 8.97 15.99
C SER A 5 2.70 9.80 17.24
N GLY A 6 3.05 11.10 17.28
CA GLY A 6 2.77 11.97 18.44
C GLY A 6 3.28 11.40 19.78
N HIS A 7 4.54 10.95 19.82
CA HIS A 7 5.21 10.30 20.97
C HIS A 7 4.69 8.90 21.34
N ARG A 8 3.93 8.23 20.46
CA ARG A 8 3.51 6.84 20.67
C ARG A 8 4.50 5.85 20.08
N GLU A 9 4.59 4.68 20.72
CA GLU A 9 5.42 3.54 20.29
C GLU A 9 5.03 3.02 18.90
N PHE A 10 3.72 3.04 18.58
CA PHE A 10 3.20 2.54 17.30
C PHE A 10 2.81 3.70 16.37
N ILE A 11 3.14 3.57 15.08
CA ILE A 11 2.69 4.48 14.01
C ILE A 11 1.16 4.42 13.85
N PHE A 12 0.60 3.21 13.92
CA PHE A 12 -0.84 2.96 13.91
C PHE A 12 -1.26 2.31 15.24
N PRO A 13 -1.57 3.10 16.27
CA PRO A 13 -1.97 2.58 17.57
C PRO A 13 -3.43 2.08 17.55
N SER A 14 -3.74 1.11 18.40
CA SER A 14 -5.12 0.66 18.62
C SER A 14 -5.97 1.78 19.23
N ARG A 15 -7.23 1.86 18.79
CA ARG A 15 -8.22 2.83 19.31
C ARG A 15 -8.56 2.57 20.78
N ILE A 16 -8.46 1.31 21.23
CA ILE A 16 -8.84 0.89 22.59
C ILE A 16 -7.64 0.97 23.54
N LYS A 17 -6.47 0.50 23.08
CA LYS A 17 -5.23 0.50 23.86
C LYS A 17 -4.11 1.15 23.04
N PRO A 18 -3.81 2.44 23.24
CA PRO A 18 -2.80 3.15 22.45
C PRO A 18 -1.37 2.59 22.55
N THR A 19 -1.11 1.74 23.55
CA THR A 19 0.13 0.97 23.76
C THR A 19 0.17 -0.35 22.99
N GLN A 20 -0.78 -0.61 22.10
CA GLN A 20 -0.80 -1.79 21.25
C GLN A 20 -0.94 -1.39 19.78
N PRO A 21 -0.44 -2.20 18.84
CA PRO A 21 -0.64 -1.95 17.42
C PRO A 21 -2.12 -2.09 17.04
N MET A 22 -2.52 -1.39 15.98
CA MET A 22 -3.86 -1.50 15.43
C MET A 22 -4.13 -2.92 14.92
N ASN A 23 -5.27 -3.47 15.30
CA ASN A 23 -5.72 -4.77 14.83
C ASN A 23 -6.07 -4.71 13.33
N SER A 24 -5.65 -5.69 12.53
CA SER A 24 -5.89 -5.76 11.08
C SER A 24 -7.37 -5.66 10.68
N GLN A 25 -8.27 -6.16 11.52
CA GLN A 25 -9.70 -6.15 11.32
C GLN A 25 -10.27 -4.72 11.41
N THR A 26 -9.55 -3.80 12.07
CA THR A 26 -9.91 -2.38 12.15
C THR A 26 -9.94 -1.73 10.77
N VAL A 27 -8.98 -2.07 9.90
CA VAL A 27 -8.90 -1.55 8.53
C VAL A 27 -10.07 -2.08 7.70
N ASN A 28 -10.35 -3.38 7.77
CA ASN A 28 -11.51 -3.98 7.09
C ASN A 28 -12.84 -3.41 7.59
N ALA A 29 -12.97 -3.16 8.91
CA ALA A 29 -14.14 -2.53 9.47
C ALA A 29 -14.29 -1.06 9.02
N ALA A 30 -13.18 -0.33 8.86
CA ALA A 30 -13.20 1.02 8.30
C ALA A 30 -13.67 1.01 6.83
N LEU A 31 -13.14 0.12 6.00
CA LEU A 31 -13.58 -0.05 4.61
C LEU A 31 -15.07 -0.38 4.52
N LYS A 32 -15.57 -1.27 5.38
CA LYS A 32 -16.99 -1.59 5.45
C LYS A 32 -17.85 -0.39 5.81
N ARG A 33 -17.43 0.44 6.78
CA ARG A 33 -18.15 1.67 7.15
C ARG A 33 -18.12 2.73 6.05
N ALA A 34 -17.08 2.76 5.23
CA ALA A 34 -16.97 3.62 4.07
C ALA A 34 -17.80 3.15 2.86
N GLY A 35 -18.58 2.06 2.99
CA GLY A 35 -19.44 1.54 1.93
C GLY A 35 -18.80 0.45 1.07
N PHE A 36 -17.53 0.11 1.29
CA PHE A 36 -16.81 -0.90 0.49
C PHE A 36 -16.93 -2.33 1.03
N GLY A 37 -17.91 -2.60 1.90
CA GLY A 37 -18.12 -3.92 2.50
C GLY A 37 -18.39 -4.97 1.43
N GLY A 38 -17.58 -6.03 1.36
CA GLY A 38 -17.73 -7.10 0.37
C GLY A 38 -17.16 -6.77 -1.02
N VAL A 39 -16.79 -5.50 -1.26
CA VAL A 39 -16.19 -5.02 -2.51
C VAL A 39 -14.67 -4.89 -2.36
N LEU A 40 -14.20 -4.37 -1.22
CA LEU A 40 -12.78 -4.16 -0.95
C LEU A 40 -12.42 -4.62 0.46
N VAL A 41 -11.32 -5.34 0.56
CA VAL A 41 -10.66 -5.71 1.82
C VAL A 41 -9.23 -5.20 1.82
N SER A 42 -8.60 -5.13 2.99
CA SER A 42 -7.20 -4.71 3.15
C SER A 42 -6.22 -5.48 2.25
N HIS A 43 -6.50 -6.74 1.92
CA HIS A 43 -5.70 -7.48 0.93
C HIS A 43 -5.85 -6.91 -0.48
N GLY A 44 -7.06 -6.55 -0.90
CA GLY A 44 -7.33 -5.96 -2.22
C GLY A 44 -6.58 -4.64 -2.44
N LEU A 45 -6.33 -3.87 -1.39
CA LEU A 45 -5.49 -2.67 -1.45
C LEU A 45 -4.05 -2.98 -1.90
N ARG A 46 -3.47 -4.11 -1.46
CA ARG A 46 -2.13 -4.52 -1.91
C ARG A 46 -2.12 -4.89 -3.38
N SER A 47 -3.17 -5.56 -3.85
CA SER A 47 -3.30 -5.90 -5.27
C SER A 47 -3.40 -4.65 -6.15
N ILE A 48 -4.20 -3.65 -5.74
CA ILE A 48 -4.31 -2.37 -6.46
C ILE A 48 -2.95 -1.67 -6.53
N ALA A 49 -2.25 -1.57 -5.39
CA ALA A 49 -0.92 -0.96 -5.34
C ALA A 49 0.10 -1.72 -6.22
N SER A 50 0.10 -3.05 -6.16
CA SER A 50 0.98 -3.89 -6.98
C SER A 50 0.74 -3.64 -8.48
N THR A 51 -0.52 -3.67 -8.93
CA THR A 51 -0.85 -3.43 -10.34
C THR A 51 -0.40 -2.05 -10.80
N ALA A 52 -0.77 -0.99 -10.06
CA ALA A 52 -0.44 0.39 -10.43
C ALA A 52 1.08 0.63 -10.50
N LEU A 53 1.84 0.08 -9.53
CA LEU A 53 3.29 0.22 -9.51
C LEU A 53 3.98 -0.55 -10.65
N ASN A 54 3.45 -1.73 -11.02
CA ASN A 54 3.95 -2.48 -12.16
C ASN A 54 3.63 -1.76 -13.48
N GLU A 55 2.43 -1.22 -13.63
CA GLU A 55 2.03 -0.45 -14.83
C GLU A 55 2.87 0.82 -15.00
N GLN A 56 3.25 1.47 -13.89
CA GLN A 56 4.16 2.62 -13.90
C GLN A 56 5.63 2.23 -14.23
N GLY A 57 5.95 0.94 -14.25
CA GLY A 57 7.27 0.42 -14.63
C GLY A 57 8.30 0.39 -13.51
N PHE A 58 7.88 0.39 -12.24
CA PHE A 58 8.83 0.22 -11.13
C PHE A 58 9.43 -1.20 -11.13
N PRO A 59 10.66 -1.38 -10.63
CA PRO A 59 11.28 -2.70 -10.59
C PRO A 59 10.48 -3.68 -9.71
N PRO A 60 10.13 -4.88 -10.21
CA PRO A 60 9.34 -5.86 -9.46
C PRO A 60 9.93 -6.20 -8.10
N ASP A 61 11.25 -6.35 -8.02
CA ASP A 61 11.96 -6.68 -6.77
C ASP A 61 11.77 -5.57 -5.70
N VAL A 62 11.62 -4.30 -6.11
CA VAL A 62 11.37 -3.16 -5.20
C VAL A 62 9.89 -3.12 -4.76
N ILE A 63 8.97 -3.46 -5.67
CA ILE A 63 7.53 -3.58 -5.38
C ILE A 63 7.28 -4.69 -4.37
N GLU A 64 7.83 -5.88 -4.61
CA GLU A 64 7.69 -7.03 -3.71
C GLU A 64 8.29 -6.75 -2.32
N ALA A 65 9.45 -6.08 -2.27
CA ALA A 65 10.07 -5.62 -1.03
C ALA A 65 9.20 -4.59 -0.26
N ALA A 66 8.41 -3.77 -0.97
CA ALA A 66 7.45 -2.84 -0.35
C ALA A 66 6.16 -3.53 0.13
N LEU A 67 5.73 -4.59 -0.55
CA LEU A 67 4.56 -5.38 -0.17
C LEU A 67 4.83 -6.38 0.96
N ALA A 68 6.08 -6.44 1.44
CA ALA A 68 6.56 -7.40 2.44
C ALA A 68 6.32 -8.86 2.01
N HIS A 69 6.32 -9.11 0.70
CA HIS A 69 6.28 -10.46 0.19
C HIS A 69 7.67 -11.07 0.35
N VAL A 70 7.74 -12.24 0.99
CA VAL A 70 8.99 -12.99 1.09
C VAL A 70 9.30 -13.56 -0.29
N ASP A 71 10.45 -13.19 -0.85
CA ASP A 71 10.89 -13.68 -2.15
C ASP A 71 10.90 -15.22 -2.15
N LYS A 72 10.08 -15.82 -3.02
CA LYS A 72 9.89 -17.27 -3.11
C LYS A 72 11.15 -17.98 -3.59
N ASN A 73 12.11 -17.24 -4.17
CA ASN A 73 13.31 -17.81 -4.74
C ASN A 73 14.49 -17.67 -3.75
N GLU A 74 14.74 -18.72 -2.96
CA GLU A 74 15.78 -18.75 -1.91
C GLU A 74 17.16 -18.37 -2.41
N VAL A 75 17.50 -18.72 -3.67
CA VAL A 75 18.78 -18.38 -4.29
C VAL A 75 18.90 -16.87 -4.47
N ARG A 76 17.87 -16.20 -5.00
CA ARG A 76 17.84 -14.73 -5.15
C ARG A 76 17.91 -14.03 -3.79
N ARG A 77 17.22 -14.57 -2.79
CA ARG A 77 17.21 -14.03 -1.41
C ARG A 77 18.60 -14.01 -0.76
N ALA A 78 19.44 -15.00 -1.06
CA ALA A 78 20.81 -15.07 -0.53
C ALA A 78 21.74 -13.95 -1.06
N TYR A 79 21.54 -13.55 -2.32
CA TYR A 79 22.29 -12.45 -2.96
C TYR A 79 21.65 -11.08 -2.73
N ASN A 80 20.33 -11.04 -2.54
CA ASN A 80 19.55 -9.82 -2.44
C ASN A 80 19.24 -9.45 -0.98
N ARG A 81 20.28 -9.19 -0.19
CA ARG A 81 20.17 -8.68 1.20
C ARG A 81 19.88 -7.18 1.28
N SER A 82 19.64 -6.54 0.13
CA SER A 82 19.28 -5.13 0.04
C SER A 82 17.81 -4.96 0.38
N ASP A 83 17.50 -4.06 1.31
CA ASP A 83 16.13 -3.66 1.62
C ASP A 83 15.55 -2.69 0.58
N TYR A 84 16.34 -2.30 -0.43
CA TYR A 84 15.98 -1.35 -1.48
C TYR A 84 15.42 -0.02 -0.96
N LEU A 85 15.84 0.43 0.22
CA LEU A 85 15.22 1.60 0.87
C LEU A 85 15.26 2.85 -0.01
N GLU A 86 16.40 3.13 -0.65
CA GLU A 86 16.55 4.32 -1.50
C GLU A 86 15.72 4.24 -2.78
N GLN A 87 15.52 3.04 -3.35
CA GLN A 87 14.64 2.84 -4.51
C GLN A 87 13.16 2.88 -4.12
N ARG A 88 12.82 2.48 -2.88
CA ARG A 88 11.44 2.55 -2.36
C ARG A 88 11.00 3.99 -2.11
N ARG A 89 11.90 4.93 -1.79
CA ARG A 89 11.54 6.35 -1.55
C ARG A 89 10.80 7.00 -2.73
N PRO A 90 11.36 7.07 -3.96
CA PRO A 90 10.68 7.70 -5.09
C PRO A 90 9.42 6.93 -5.49
N MET A 91 9.43 5.60 -5.36
CA MET A 91 8.26 4.76 -5.62
C MET A 91 7.09 5.09 -4.68
N MET A 92 7.36 5.20 -3.39
CA MET A 92 6.34 5.55 -2.38
C MET A 92 5.85 6.99 -2.53
N GLN A 93 6.72 7.91 -2.96
CA GLN A 93 6.30 9.27 -3.27
C GLN A 93 5.36 9.30 -4.47
N TRP A 94 5.72 8.62 -5.56
CA TRP A 94 4.83 8.51 -6.73
C TRP A 94 3.49 7.88 -6.35
N TRP A 95 3.49 6.83 -5.52
CA TRP A 95 2.26 6.21 -5.03
C TRP A 95 1.39 7.18 -4.23
N ALA A 96 1.99 8.02 -3.39
CA ALA A 96 1.26 9.06 -2.65
C ALA A 96 0.64 10.09 -3.60
N ASP A 97 1.40 10.55 -4.59
CA ASP A 97 0.94 11.52 -5.59
C ASP A 97 -0.20 10.93 -6.45
N PHE A 98 -0.12 9.64 -6.80
CA PHE A 98 -1.18 8.89 -7.48
C PHE A 98 -2.47 8.87 -6.66
N ILE A 99 -2.41 8.53 -5.38
CA ILE A 99 -3.60 8.53 -4.50
C ILE A 99 -4.19 9.94 -4.38
N GLU A 100 -3.36 10.96 -4.20
CA GLU A 100 -3.83 12.35 -4.10
C GLU A 100 -4.50 12.82 -5.39
N SER A 101 -3.96 12.43 -6.54
CA SER A 101 -4.56 12.71 -7.84
C SER A 101 -5.91 12.00 -8.02
N ALA A 102 -6.03 10.77 -7.49
CA ALA A 102 -7.27 10.00 -7.51
C ALA A 102 -8.37 10.68 -6.68
N ASP A 103 -8.02 11.13 -5.48
CA ASP A 103 -8.93 11.83 -4.56
C ASP A 103 -9.45 13.15 -5.16
N ARG A 104 -8.56 13.90 -5.83
CA ARG A 104 -8.92 15.15 -6.51
C ARG A 104 -9.70 14.95 -7.82
N GLY A 105 -9.95 13.70 -8.24
CA GLY A 105 -10.65 13.38 -9.49
C GLY A 105 -9.83 13.60 -10.77
N SER A 106 -8.52 13.84 -10.64
CA SER A 106 -7.66 14.22 -11.77
C SER A 106 -7.17 13.03 -12.61
N ILE A 107 -7.40 11.79 -12.16
CA ILE A 107 -7.02 10.57 -12.90
C ILE A 107 -7.94 10.32 -14.12
N ILE A 108 -9.08 11.03 -14.21
CA ILE A 108 -10.13 10.73 -15.18
C ILE A 108 -9.83 11.29 -16.60
N GLU A 109 -8.85 12.19 -16.77
CA GLU A 109 -8.57 12.79 -18.09
C GLU A 109 -7.71 11.91 -19.03
N GLY A 110 -7.19 10.77 -18.54
CA GLY A 110 -6.22 9.95 -19.26
C GLY A 110 -6.50 8.45 -19.27
N GLY A 111 -7.77 8.03 -19.33
CA GLY A 111 -8.20 6.70 -19.75
C GLY A 111 -7.39 5.48 -19.26
N ILE A 112 -7.64 5.01 -18.03
CA ILE A 112 -7.35 3.61 -17.67
C ILE A 112 -8.52 2.75 -18.15
N ARG A 113 -8.50 2.37 -19.43
CA ARG A 113 -9.36 1.31 -19.99
C ARG A 113 -8.94 -0.03 -19.39
N GLY A 114 -9.45 -0.38 -18.22
CA GLY A 114 -9.14 -1.71 -17.65
C GLY A 114 -9.81 -2.05 -16.33
N ILE A 115 -10.24 -1.06 -15.54
CA ILE A 115 -10.92 -1.34 -14.28
C ILE A 115 -12.43 -1.40 -14.54
N SER A 116 -12.91 -2.56 -15.04
CA SER A 116 -14.34 -2.87 -14.98
C SER A 116 -14.70 -3.23 -13.55
N LEU A 117 -15.63 -2.48 -12.96
CA LEU A 117 -16.41 -2.91 -11.80
C LEU A 117 -17.16 -4.19 -12.20
N VAL A 118 -16.64 -5.34 -11.80
CA VAL A 118 -17.40 -6.59 -11.84
C VAL A 118 -18.34 -6.54 -10.64
N GLY A 119 -19.61 -6.25 -10.92
CA GLY A 119 -20.72 -6.41 -9.99
C GLY A 119 -21.19 -7.86 -9.89
#